data_AF-A0A5E4KGC2-F1
#
_entry.id   AF-A0A5E4KGC2-F1
#
_cell.length_a   1.000
_cell.length_b   1.000
_cell.length_c   1.000
_cell.angle_alpha   90.00
_cell.angle_beta   90.00
_cell.angle_gamma   90.00
#
_symmetry.space_group_name_H-M   'P 1'
#
loop_
_entity.id
_entity.type
_entity.pdbx_description
1 polymer ?
#
loop_
_entity_poly.entity_id
_entity_poly.type
_entity_poly.pdbx_seq_one_letter_code
_entity_poly.pdbx_strand_id
1 'polypeptide(L)' 'MGLEIDEELKDIRGKAARLNNIGSVYRDLGKPEQALEYYQKALEIDEELKDVRNAEIVKKNIEKIHLKKKSGNKRNYNLP' A
#
# COMPACT_ATOMS: atom_id res chain seq x y z
N MET A 1 -10.95 30.73 -3.30
CA MET A 1 -11.00 29.72 -2.22
C MET A 1 -11.38 28.33 -2.72
N GLY A 2 -12.42 28.12 -3.55
CA GLY A 2 -12.76 26.76 -4.02
C GLY A 2 -11.68 26.05 -4.86
N LEU A 3 -11.06 26.77 -5.81
CA LEU A 3 -10.06 26.18 -6.73
C LEU A 3 -8.78 25.69 -6.01
N GLU A 4 -8.35 26.41 -4.98
CA GLU A 4 -7.13 26.15 -4.23
C GLU A 4 -7.26 24.89 -3.34
N ILE A 5 -8.45 24.71 -2.74
CA ILE A 5 -8.78 23.50 -1.97
C ILE A 5 -8.85 22.27 -2.89
N ASP A 6 -9.43 22.43 -4.08
CA ASP A 6 -9.52 21.33 -5.07
C ASP A 6 -8.13 20.90 -5.57
N GLU A 7 -7.21 21.84 -5.77
CA GLU A 7 -5.82 21.55 -6.15
C GLU A 7 -5.04 20.85 -5.04
N GLU A 8 -5.18 21.31 -3.79
CA GLU A 8 -4.55 20.70 -2.62
C GLU A 8 -5.04 19.25 -2.41
N LEU A 9 -6.36 19.03 -2.46
CA LEU A 9 -6.94 17.69 -2.36
C LEU A 9 -6.47 16.77 -3.50
N LYS A 10 -6.31 17.31 -4.71
CA LYS A 10 -5.81 16.55 -5.87
C LYS A 10 -4.34 16.16 -5.71
N ASP A 11 -3.50 17.04 -5.18
CA ASP A 11 -2.10 16.70 -4.94
C ASP A 11 -1.96 15.66 -3.81
N ILE A 12 -2.75 15.78 -2.75
CA ILE A 12 -2.77 14.79 -1.66
C ILE A 12 -3.22 13.42 -2.16
N ARG A 13 -4.29 13.34 -2.98
CA ARG A 13 -4.69 12.08 -3.65
C ARG A 13 -3.58 11.53 -4.55
N GLY A 14 -2.91 12.40 -5.30
CA GLY A 14 -1.76 12.03 -6.12
C GLY A 14 -0.61 11.45 -5.28
N LYS A 15 -0.37 12.00 -4.09
CA LYS A 15 0.64 11.51 -3.14
C LYS A 15 0.30 10.10 -2.64
N ALA A 16 -0.94 9.83 -2.25
CA ALA A 16 -1.38 8.49 -1.83
C ALA A 16 -1.16 7.44 -2.93
N ALA A 17 -1.59 7.76 -4.16
CA ALA A 17 -1.41 6.87 -5.31
C ALA A 17 0.07 6.56 -5.61
N ARG A 18 0.94 7.58 -5.53
CA ARG A 18 2.40 7.41 -5.69
C ARG A 18 2.98 6.48 -4.62
N LEU A 19 2.58 6.65 -3.36
CA LEU A 19 3.03 5.81 -2.25
C LEU A 19 2.56 4.35 -2.42
N ASN A 20 1.31 4.14 -2.82
CA ASN A 20 0.80 2.80 -3.13
C ASN A 20 1.60 2.11 -4.26
N ASN A 21 1.94 2.85 -5.32
CA ASN A 21 2.77 2.31 -6.40
C ASN A 21 4.18 1.95 -5.93
N ILE A 22 4.80 2.78 -5.09
CA ILE A 22 6.11 2.48 -4.49
C ILE A 22 6.03 1.21 -3.63
N GLY A 23 4.97 1.05 -2.83
CA GLY A 23 4.71 -0.17 -2.07
C GLY A 23 4.59 -1.41 -2.97
N SER A 24 3.96 -1.29 -4.15
CA SER A 24 3.89 -2.38 -5.13
C SER A 24 5.27 -2.74 -5.67
N VAL A 25 6.10 -1.76 -6.00
CA VAL A 25 7.47 -2.00 -6.46
C VAL A 25 8.26 -2.77 -5.40
N TYR A 26 8.24 -2.33 -4.14
CA TYR A 26 8.94 -3.04 -3.06
C TYR A 26 8.40 -4.46 -2.82
N ARG A 27 7.08 -4.65 -2.92
CA ARG A 27 6.46 -5.98 -2.83
C ARG A 27 7.00 -6.91 -3.93
N ASP A 28 7.11 -6.39 -5.15
CA ASP A 28 7.54 -7.16 -6.31
C ASP A 28 9.07 -7.41 -6.28
N LEU A 29 9.84 -6.53 -5.62
CA LEU A 29 11.25 -6.73 -5.27
C LEU A 29 11.49 -7.70 -4.10
N GLY A 30 10.43 -8.29 -3.53
CA GLY A 30 10.55 -9.21 -2.40
C GLY A 30 10.96 -8.54 -1.08
N LYS A 31 10.68 -7.23 -0.93
CA LYS A 31 10.96 -6.44 0.27
C LYS A 31 9.65 -6.07 0.99
N PRO A 32 8.97 -7.03 1.64
CA PRO A 32 7.63 -6.85 2.18
C PRO A 32 7.56 -5.81 3.30
N GLU A 33 8.60 -5.66 4.12
CA GLU A 33 8.64 -4.68 5.21
C GLU A 33 8.59 -3.25 4.66
N GLN A 34 9.40 -2.96 3.63
CA GLN A 34 9.38 -1.66 2.95
C GLN A 34 8.04 -1.42 2.26
N ALA A 35 7.52 -2.44 1.58
CA ALA A 35 6.21 -2.35 0.93
C ALA A 35 5.10 -1.98 1.91
N LEU A 36 5.09 -2.60 3.10
CA LEU A 36 4.13 -2.29 4.17
C LEU A 36 4.24 -0.84 4.63
N GLU A 37 5.45 -0.31 4.81
CA GLU A 37 5.64 1.08 5.22
C GLU A 37 5.00 2.07 4.22
N TYR A 38 5.21 1.86 2.92
CA TYR A 38 4.64 2.72 1.89
C TYR A 38 3.13 2.55 1.74
N TYR A 39 2.62 1.32 1.87
CA TYR A 39 1.16 1.10 1.89
C TYR A 39 0.50 1.72 3.11
N GLN A 40 1.12 1.68 4.29
CA GLN A 40 0.58 2.33 5.50
C GLN A 40 0.50 3.85 5.31
N LYS A 41 1.54 4.48 4.77
CA LYS A 41 1.53 5.92 4.45
C LYS A 41 0.46 6.29 3.41
N ALA A 42 0.25 5.44 2.40
CA ALA A 42 -0.83 5.65 1.43
C ALA A 42 -2.21 5.55 2.10
N LEU A 43 -2.39 4.55 2.97
CA LEU A 43 -3.65 4.31 3.66
C LEU A 43 -4.02 5.46 4.62
N GLU A 44 -3.06 5.99 5.36
CA GLU A 44 -3.26 7.13 6.26
C GLU A 44 -3.82 8.34 5.49
N ILE A 45 -3.23 8.65 4.33
CA ILE A 45 -3.69 9.75 3.47
C ILE A 45 -5.09 9.46 2.89
N ASP A 46 -5.33 8.23 2.42
CA ASP A 46 -6.64 7.85 1.90
C ASP A 46 -7.73 7.93 2.99
N GLU A 47 -7.41 7.61 4.24
CA GLU A 47 -8.32 7.72 5.39
C GLU A 47 -8.57 9.19 5.78
N GLU A 48 -7.54 10.05 5.78
CA GLU A 48 -7.69 11.51 5.97
C GLU A 48 -8.61 12.14 4.91
N LEU A 49 -8.46 11.72 3.66
CA LEU A 49 -9.27 12.18 2.53
C LEU A 49 -10.64 11.51 2.42
N LYS A 50 -10.94 10.52 3.28
CA LYS A 50 -12.12 9.65 3.18
C LYS A 50 -12.27 8.98 1.80
N ASP A 51 -11.15 8.71 1.13
CA ASP A 51 -11.10 7.98 -0.14
C ASP A 51 -11.16 6.46 0.11
N VAL A 52 -12.38 6.00 0.36
CA VAL A 52 -12.66 4.58 0.66
C VAL A 52 -12.17 3.65 -0.45
N ARG A 53 -12.22 4.09 -1.70
CA ARG A 53 -11.85 3.24 -2.86
C ARG A 53 -10.35 2.97 -2.87
N ASN A 54 -9.53 4.01 -2.69
CA ASN A 54 -8.08 3.82 -2.64
C ASN A 54 -7.65 3.07 -1.37
N ALA A 55 -8.27 3.38 -0.22
CA ALA A 55 -8.03 2.66 1.03
C ALA A 55 -8.27 1.14 0.89
N GLU A 56 -9.35 0.70 0.22
CA GLU A 56 -9.60 -0.72 -0.04
C GLU A 56 -8.52 -1.38 -0.91
N ILE A 57 -8.03 -0.68 -1.93
CA ILE A 57 -6.96 -1.19 -2.81
C ILE A 57 -5.68 -1.39 -1.99
N VAL A 58 -5.32 -0.41 -1.17
CA VAL A 58 -4.15 -0.45 -0.31
C VAL A 58 -4.27 -1.58 0.73
N LYS A 59 -5.44 -1.72 1.37
CA LYS A 59 -5.71 -2.83 2.31
C LYS A 59 -5.54 -4.20 1.64
N LYS A 60 -6.07 -4.40 0.44
CA LYS A 60 -5.85 -5.63 -0.35
C LYS A 60 -4.38 -5.89 -0.65
N ASN A 61 -3.59 -4.86 -0.90
CA ASN A 61 -2.15 -5.00 -1.14
C ASN A 61 -1.39 -5.42 0.13
N ILE A 62 -1.75 -4.87 1.28
CA ILE A 62 -1.22 -5.26 2.60
C ILE A 62 -1.60 -6.72 2.91
N GLU A 63 -2.86 -7.12 2.72
CA GLU A 63 -3.31 -8.50 2.90
C GLU A 63 -2.53 -9.49 2.04
N LYS A 64 -2.29 -9.16 0.75
CA LYS A 64 -1.47 -9.99 -0.15
C LYS A 64 -0.06 -10.23 0.39
N ILE A 65 0.56 -9.23 1.03
CA ILE A 65 1.88 -9.38 1.66
C ILE A 65 1.81 -10.39 2.80
N HIS A 66 0.82 -10.28 3.67
CA HIS A 66 0.66 -11.22 4.80
C HIS A 66 0.32 -12.65 4.33
N LEU A 67 -0.48 -12.80 3.28
CA LEU A 67 -0.79 -14.10 2.69
C LEU A 67 0.45 -14.75 2.04
N LYS A 68 1.27 -13.97 1.33
CA LYS A 68 2.57 -14.44 0.82
C LYS A 68 3.51 -14.86 1.95
N LYS A 69 3.57 -14.12 3.05
CA LYS A 69 4.35 -14.48 4.24
C LYS A 69 3.88 -15.81 4.85
N LYS A 70 2.57 -16.03 4.93
CA LYS A 70 1.97 -17.28 5.45
C LYS A 70 2.21 -18.50 4.54
N SER A 71 2.25 -18.30 3.23
CA SER A 71 2.50 -19.38 2.25
C SER A 71 3.99 -19.67 2.02
N GLY A 72 4.87 -18.67 2.14
CA GLY A 72 6.33 -18.86 2.11
C GLY A 72 6.88 -19.63 3.32
N ASN A 73 6.21 -19.56 4.47
CA ASN A 73 6.64 -20.26 5.68
C ASN A 73 6.33 -21.78 5.69
N LYS A 74 5.72 -22.31 4.63
CA LYS A 74 5.41 -23.75 4.47
C LYS A 74 6.42 -24.52 3.59
N ARG A 75 7.54 -23.91 3.19
CA ARG A 75 8.48 -24.50 2.20
C ARG A 75 9.86 -24.89 2.72
N ASN A 76 10.05 -25.09 4.03
CA ASN A 76 11.28 -25.66 4.58
C ASN A 76 11.01 -26.91 5.43
N TYR A 77 10.53 -27.98 4.80
CA TYR A 77 10.79 -29.34 5.25
C TYR A 77 11.00 -30.21 4.02
N ASN A 78 12.26 -30.33 3.61
CA ASN A 78 12.74 -31.46 2.83
C ASN A 78 14.24 -31.62 3.12
N LEU A 79 14.56 -32.55 4.01
CA LEU A 79 15.86 -33.20 4.08
C LEU A 79 15.59 -34.69 3.87
N PRO A 80 16.06 -35.31 2.78
CA PRO A 80 16.36 -36.74 2.81
C PRO A 80 17.53 -37.02 3.76
#